data_AF-A0A924ZPU1-F1
#
_entry.id   AF-A0A924ZPU1-F1
#
_cell.length_a   1.000
_cell.length_b   1.000
_cell.length_c   1.000
_cell.angle_alpha   90.00
_cell.angle_beta   90.00
_cell.angle_gamma   90.00
#
_symmetry.space_group_name_H-M   'P 1'
#
loop_
_entity.id
_entity.type
_entity.pdbx_description
1 polymer ?
#
loop_
_entity_poly.entity_id
_entity_poly.type
_entity_poly.pdbx_seq_one_letter_code
_entity_poly.pdbx_strand_id
1 'polypeptide(L)'
;METENQTATLGDKKQPIANKQRITPFLWFDGKAEEAADFYSSVIKNCTMLSTMPGPGGSVMSATFQINGQEFIAFNGGPMFKFSPAISFFLPCQTEQEIDALWAELSLGGKVLMALDKYPFSEKYGWIEDKFGISWQLLLGEPGQKISPSFLFAGQHHGKAEEAIHFYTSIFQNSDIGQIERYSEEDNDPTGTIMYASFTLAGQEFAAMDSAMDHAFNFTPGISLFVKCETQLEIDQFWNSLSEAGKTNRCGWLEDKFGVSWQIVPPVLGEMLSDPNREKAKRVMDAMLKMDKIILKDLEQAYNNDSEIIGSENDQKPLVINRIFNLPLSKVWQAWTESESIKKWWGPKDITCPYAFIDLKEGGKYLSCMLSPNGDEFWTTGVYKEIVINKKLVCTDSFSDKNGNVVPASDYKMPGNWPLESFLTVTFEETEGKTEMQLQHQGLPPEMLDDCKIGWEQSFDKLDEYVK
;
A
#
# COMPACT_ATOMS: atom_id res chain seq x y z
N MET A 1 -32.18 53.58 -13.46
CA MET A 1 -32.31 52.12 -13.23
C MET A 1 -31.13 51.49 -13.93
N GLU A 2 -30.00 51.50 -13.25
CA GLU A 2 -28.79 50.78 -13.63
C GLU A 2 -28.84 49.48 -12.82
N THR A 3 -28.81 48.34 -13.49
CA THR A 3 -28.69 47.03 -12.86
C THR A 3 -27.28 46.53 -13.09
N GLU A 4 -26.57 46.37 -11.98
CA GLU A 4 -25.19 45.89 -11.86
C GLU A 4 -25.04 44.46 -12.38
N ASN A 5 -24.01 44.25 -13.20
CA ASN A 5 -23.46 42.95 -13.55
C ASN A 5 -22.62 42.44 -12.38
N GLN A 6 -23.07 41.38 -11.70
CA GLN A 6 -22.20 40.59 -10.82
C GLN A 6 -21.43 39.56 -11.66
N THR A 7 -20.13 39.81 -11.78
CA THR A 7 -19.11 38.90 -12.27
C THR A 7 -18.94 37.75 -11.29
N ALA A 8 -19.33 36.54 -11.69
CA ALA A 8 -18.98 35.32 -11.00
C ALA A 8 -17.47 35.08 -11.16
N THR A 9 -16.74 35.20 -10.06
CA THR A 9 -15.31 34.89 -9.96
C THR A 9 -15.07 33.41 -10.24
N LEU A 10 -14.03 33.13 -11.02
CA LEU A 10 -13.55 31.80 -11.34
C LEU A 10 -13.30 31.03 -10.05
N GLY A 11 -14.10 29.98 -9.82
CA GLY A 11 -13.77 28.96 -8.84
C GLY A 11 -12.44 28.33 -9.20
N ASP A 12 -11.58 28.19 -8.19
CA ASP A 12 -10.34 27.45 -8.25
C ASP A 12 -10.59 26.09 -8.90
N LYS A 13 -10.20 25.97 -10.18
CA LYS A 13 -9.98 24.67 -10.80
C LYS A 13 -8.86 24.04 -10.00
N LYS A 14 -9.22 23.17 -9.05
CA LYS A 14 -8.30 22.19 -8.48
C LYS A 14 -7.54 21.60 -9.66
N GLN A 15 -6.24 21.86 -9.71
CA GLN A 15 -5.35 21.16 -10.64
C GLN A 15 -5.61 19.66 -10.45
N PRO A 16 -5.79 18.87 -11.53
CA PRO A 16 -5.86 17.43 -11.38
C PRO A 16 -4.58 16.99 -10.69
N ILE A 17 -4.73 16.26 -9.58
CA ILE A 17 -3.63 15.56 -8.92
C ILE A 17 -2.94 14.75 -10.02
N ALA A 18 -1.64 14.97 -10.24
CA ALA A 18 -0.87 14.19 -11.20
C ALA A 18 -1.16 12.70 -10.95
N ASN A 19 -1.70 12.01 -11.96
CA ASN A 19 -2.22 10.65 -11.85
C ASN A 19 -1.06 9.70 -11.51
N LYS A 20 -0.82 9.45 -10.22
CA LYS A 20 0.26 8.57 -9.74
C LYS A 20 -0.10 7.14 -10.13
N GLN A 21 0.70 6.54 -11.02
CA GLN A 21 0.50 5.16 -11.48
C GLN A 21 0.45 4.20 -10.28
N ARG A 22 -0.67 3.49 -10.13
CA ARG A 22 -0.96 2.59 -9.00
C ARG A 22 -0.49 1.16 -9.27
N ILE A 23 -0.60 0.70 -10.52
CA ILE A 23 -0.24 -0.64 -10.98
C ILE A 23 0.96 -0.53 -11.93
N THR A 24 2.06 -1.19 -11.59
CA THR A 24 3.31 -1.18 -12.35
C THR A 24 3.61 -2.59 -12.86
N PRO A 25 3.73 -2.80 -14.19
CA PRO A 25 4.22 -4.06 -14.70
C PRO A 25 5.61 -4.37 -14.15
N PHE A 26 5.75 -5.56 -13.58
CA PHE A 26 6.98 -6.07 -13.03
C PHE A 26 7.46 -7.24 -13.89
N LEU A 27 8.65 -7.08 -14.46
CA LEU A 27 9.25 -7.97 -15.44
C LEU A 27 10.37 -8.77 -14.78
N TRP A 28 10.20 -10.08 -14.69
CA TRP A 28 11.18 -10.99 -14.12
C TRP A 28 12.21 -11.44 -15.17
N PHE A 29 13.45 -11.00 -15.01
CA PHE A 29 14.57 -11.30 -15.88
C PHE A 29 15.57 -12.28 -15.27
N ASP A 30 16.35 -12.92 -16.15
CA ASP A 30 17.55 -13.68 -15.81
C ASP A 30 18.81 -12.88 -16.20
N GLY A 31 19.18 -11.89 -15.37
CA GLY A 31 20.41 -11.10 -15.56
C GLY A 31 20.36 -10.06 -16.69
N LYS A 32 19.21 -9.84 -17.33
CA LYS A 32 19.04 -8.96 -18.51
C LYS A 32 18.21 -7.69 -18.27
N ALA A 33 17.81 -7.41 -17.03
CA ALA A 33 16.95 -6.26 -16.70
C ALA A 33 17.49 -4.90 -17.20
N GLU A 34 18.75 -4.58 -16.88
CA GLU A 34 19.37 -3.30 -17.29
C GLU A 34 19.55 -3.21 -18.82
N GLU A 35 20.04 -4.29 -19.45
CA GLU A 35 20.19 -4.35 -20.92
C GLU A 35 18.85 -4.13 -21.64
N ALA A 36 17.76 -4.69 -21.11
CA ALA A 36 16.42 -4.49 -21.65
C ALA A 36 15.95 -3.04 -21.48
N ALA A 37 16.12 -2.47 -20.30
CA ALA A 37 15.74 -1.08 -20.03
C ALA A 37 16.55 -0.07 -20.88
N ASP A 38 17.85 -0.31 -21.08
CA ASP A 38 18.70 0.48 -21.98
C ASP A 38 18.27 0.34 -23.44
N PHE A 39 17.95 -0.89 -23.88
CA PHE A 39 17.43 -1.13 -25.21
C PHE A 39 16.12 -0.37 -25.46
N TYR A 40 15.13 -0.49 -24.57
CA TYR A 40 13.87 0.24 -24.71
C TYR A 40 14.08 1.76 -24.70
N SER A 41 15.00 2.25 -23.87
CA SER A 41 15.40 3.67 -23.84
C SER A 41 16.04 4.13 -25.14
N SER A 42 16.70 3.24 -25.88
CA SER A 42 17.32 3.57 -27.16
C SER A 42 16.36 3.53 -28.35
N VAL A 43 15.30 2.70 -28.30
CA VAL A 43 14.40 2.47 -29.45
C VAL A 43 13.03 3.13 -29.29
N ILE A 44 12.49 3.25 -28.08
CA ILE A 44 11.18 3.84 -27.84
C ILE A 44 11.31 5.32 -27.45
N LYS A 45 10.63 6.19 -28.20
CA LYS A 45 10.57 7.62 -27.88
C LYS A 45 9.96 7.83 -26.49
N ASN A 46 10.51 8.78 -25.73
CA ASN A 46 10.12 9.08 -24.35
C ASN A 46 10.23 7.86 -23.40
N CYS A 47 11.26 7.06 -23.59
CA CYS A 47 11.67 6.09 -22.59
C CYS A 47 12.84 6.66 -21.76
N THR A 48 12.71 6.58 -20.44
CA THR A 48 13.72 7.09 -19.49
C THR A 48 13.98 6.08 -18.38
N MET A 49 15.25 5.81 -18.12
CA MET A 49 15.66 5.14 -16.89
C MET A 49 15.38 6.07 -15.70
N LEU A 50 14.66 5.57 -14.69
CA LEU A 50 14.32 6.32 -13.48
C LEU A 50 15.27 6.00 -12.33
N SER A 51 15.52 4.72 -12.07
CA SER A 51 16.40 4.29 -10.99
C SER A 51 16.92 2.87 -11.21
N THR A 52 18.05 2.56 -10.57
CA THR A 52 18.59 1.20 -10.51
C THR A 52 18.89 0.83 -9.06
N MET A 53 18.70 -0.46 -8.74
CA MET A 53 19.08 -1.04 -7.45
C MET A 53 20.25 -2.00 -7.65
N PRO A 54 21.37 -1.82 -6.92
CA PRO A 54 22.53 -2.70 -7.04
C PRO A 54 22.28 -4.06 -6.39
N GLY A 55 22.62 -5.10 -7.12
CA GLY A 55 22.70 -6.49 -6.69
C GLY A 55 24.10 -6.94 -6.27
N PRO A 56 24.27 -8.25 -6.02
CA PRO A 56 25.55 -8.83 -5.61
C PRO A 56 26.66 -8.53 -6.61
N GLY A 57 27.85 -8.16 -6.12
CA GLY A 57 29.01 -7.91 -6.98
C GLY A 57 28.91 -6.65 -7.86
N GLY A 58 27.93 -5.77 -7.62
CA GLY A 58 27.77 -4.52 -8.36
C GLY A 58 26.94 -4.63 -9.64
N SER A 59 26.41 -5.81 -9.98
CA SER A 59 25.44 -5.96 -11.06
C SER A 59 24.12 -5.26 -10.72
N VAL A 60 23.32 -4.85 -11.69
CA VAL A 60 21.95 -4.37 -11.41
C VAL A 60 21.05 -5.53 -11.01
N MET A 61 20.36 -5.41 -9.87
CA MET A 61 19.32 -6.34 -9.43
C MET A 61 17.96 -5.89 -9.95
N SER A 62 17.69 -4.59 -9.97
CA SER A 62 16.43 -4.04 -10.48
C SER A 62 16.69 -2.74 -11.22
N ALA A 63 15.96 -2.50 -12.31
CA ALA A 63 15.91 -1.24 -13.03
C ALA A 63 14.45 -0.79 -13.14
N THR A 64 14.16 0.44 -12.74
CA THR A 64 12.87 1.07 -12.96
C THR A 64 13.04 2.05 -14.11
N PHE A 65 12.23 1.89 -15.15
CA PHE A 65 12.22 2.75 -16.32
C PHE A 65 10.78 3.11 -16.67
N GLN A 66 10.62 4.22 -17.37
CA GLN A 66 9.32 4.71 -17.79
C GLN A 66 9.30 4.79 -19.30
N ILE A 67 8.29 4.21 -19.94
CA ILE A 67 8.04 4.39 -21.37
C ILE A 67 6.76 5.19 -21.51
N ASN A 68 6.82 6.34 -22.17
CA ASN A 68 5.64 7.14 -22.51
C ASN A 68 4.73 7.47 -21.30
N GLY A 69 5.32 7.66 -20.11
CA GLY A 69 4.60 7.95 -18.86
C GLY A 69 4.24 6.71 -18.04
N GLN A 70 4.34 5.50 -18.59
CA GLN A 70 4.09 4.24 -17.90
C GLN A 70 5.40 3.66 -17.34
N GLU A 71 5.51 3.55 -16.03
CA GLU A 71 6.60 2.89 -15.32
C GLU A 71 6.53 1.37 -15.46
N PHE A 72 7.71 0.77 -15.54
CA PHE A 72 8.01 -0.65 -15.50
C PHE A 72 9.11 -0.91 -14.47
N ILE A 73 9.04 -2.06 -13.80
CA ILE A 73 10.12 -2.56 -12.94
C ILE A 73 10.69 -3.81 -13.59
N ALA A 74 11.95 -3.79 -14.01
CA ALA A 74 12.67 -4.97 -14.45
C ALA A 74 13.55 -5.49 -13.32
N PHE A 75 13.42 -6.77 -12.97
CA PHE A 75 14.09 -7.38 -11.82
C PHE A 75 14.82 -8.66 -12.23
N ASN A 76 16.11 -8.75 -11.92
CA ASN A 76 16.94 -9.92 -12.15
C ASN A 76 16.75 -10.94 -11.02
N GLY A 77 15.68 -11.73 -11.11
CA GLY A 77 15.34 -12.78 -10.14
C GLY A 77 15.86 -14.19 -10.51
N GLY A 78 16.44 -14.36 -11.70
CA GLY A 78 17.03 -15.61 -12.17
C GLY A 78 16.11 -16.44 -13.07
N PRO A 79 16.49 -17.66 -13.47
CA PRO A 79 15.88 -18.39 -14.60
C PRO A 79 14.56 -19.10 -14.29
N MET A 80 14.00 -18.91 -13.08
CA MET A 80 12.85 -19.67 -12.58
C MET A 80 11.54 -19.35 -13.31
N PHE A 81 11.39 -18.11 -13.79
CA PHE A 81 10.22 -17.66 -14.54
C PHE A 81 10.65 -17.16 -15.91
N LYS A 82 9.76 -17.37 -16.88
CA LYS A 82 9.92 -16.90 -18.27
C LYS A 82 8.73 -16.05 -18.63
N PHE A 83 8.92 -15.07 -19.49
CA PHE A 83 7.80 -14.31 -20.05
C PHE A 83 6.90 -15.21 -20.91
N SER A 84 5.66 -14.76 -21.06
CA SER A 84 4.63 -15.43 -21.84
C SER A 84 3.79 -14.36 -22.56
N PRO A 85 3.39 -14.58 -23.81
CA PRO A 85 2.49 -13.68 -24.53
C PRO A 85 1.11 -13.49 -23.87
N ALA A 86 0.77 -14.33 -22.87
CA ALA A 86 -0.45 -14.19 -22.08
C ALA A 86 -0.58 -12.80 -21.42
N ILE A 87 0.53 -12.13 -21.11
CA ILE A 87 0.53 -10.70 -20.80
C ILE A 87 1.40 -9.99 -21.84
N SER A 88 0.79 -9.05 -22.55
CA SER A 88 1.46 -8.23 -23.56
C SER A 88 1.16 -6.75 -23.34
N PHE A 89 1.86 -5.87 -24.06
CA PHE A 89 1.70 -4.43 -23.92
C PHE A 89 1.30 -3.81 -25.25
N PHE A 90 0.09 -3.22 -25.30
CA PHE A 90 -0.33 -2.41 -26.43
C PHE A 90 0.50 -1.14 -26.50
N LEU A 91 1.05 -0.83 -27.67
CA LEU A 91 1.88 0.35 -27.93
C LEU A 91 1.33 1.09 -29.17
N PRO A 92 0.32 1.98 -28.99
CA PRO A 92 -0.20 2.81 -30.07
C PRO A 92 0.89 3.74 -30.64
N CYS A 93 0.99 3.74 -31.96
CA CYS A 93 1.87 4.60 -32.75
C CYS A 93 1.02 5.59 -33.55
N GLN A 94 1.45 6.85 -33.62
CA GLN A 94 0.69 7.93 -34.27
C GLN A 94 0.85 7.92 -35.78
N THR A 95 1.94 7.34 -36.29
CA THR A 95 2.30 7.41 -37.71
C THR A 95 2.82 6.07 -38.21
N GLU A 96 2.64 5.81 -39.50
CA GLU A 96 3.19 4.60 -40.14
C GLU A 96 4.71 4.52 -39.99
N GLN A 97 5.41 5.65 -40.08
CA GLN A 97 6.86 5.69 -39.93
C GLN A 97 7.31 5.31 -38.51
N GLU A 98 6.54 5.69 -37.50
CA GLU A 98 6.84 5.34 -36.11
C GLU A 98 6.66 3.84 -35.86
N ILE A 99 5.53 3.26 -36.28
CA ILE A 99 5.28 1.83 -36.10
C ILE A 99 6.27 0.98 -36.90
N ASP A 100 6.63 1.38 -38.12
CA ASP A 100 7.62 0.65 -38.93
C ASP A 100 9.01 0.67 -38.30
N ALA A 101 9.44 1.84 -37.78
CA ALA A 101 10.73 1.96 -37.13
C ALA A 101 10.78 1.14 -35.83
N LEU A 102 9.75 1.22 -34.99
CA LEU A 102 9.67 0.44 -33.74
C LEU A 102 9.60 -1.06 -34.02
N TRP A 103 8.81 -1.47 -35.00
CA TRP A 103 8.71 -2.86 -35.41
C TRP A 103 10.06 -3.40 -35.89
N ALA A 104 10.77 -2.64 -36.73
CA ALA A 104 12.09 -3.02 -37.23
C ALA A 104 13.07 -3.28 -36.08
N GLU A 105 13.05 -2.48 -35.02
CA GLU A 105 13.96 -2.67 -33.87
C GLU A 105 13.49 -3.78 -32.93
N LEU A 106 12.21 -3.80 -32.54
CA LEU A 106 11.68 -4.75 -31.55
C LEU A 106 11.59 -6.19 -32.09
N SER A 107 11.41 -6.36 -33.40
CA SER A 107 11.35 -7.69 -34.02
C SER A 107 12.73 -8.33 -34.22
N LEU A 108 13.82 -7.56 -34.15
CA LEU A 108 15.18 -8.08 -34.34
C LEU A 108 15.57 -9.03 -33.21
N GLY A 109 15.81 -10.30 -33.57
CA GLY A 109 16.13 -11.36 -32.61
C GLY A 109 14.94 -11.81 -31.77
N GLY A 110 13.74 -11.31 -32.06
CA GLY A 110 12.48 -11.73 -31.46
C GLY A 110 11.75 -12.79 -32.29
N LYS A 111 10.50 -13.02 -31.92
CA LYS A 111 9.57 -13.93 -32.60
C LYS A 111 8.29 -13.19 -32.95
N VAL A 112 7.96 -13.18 -34.24
CA VAL A 112 6.71 -12.62 -34.76
C VAL A 112 5.58 -13.60 -34.45
N LEU A 113 4.56 -13.13 -33.72
CA LEU A 113 3.33 -13.87 -33.43
C LEU A 113 2.25 -13.55 -34.46
N MET A 114 2.09 -12.26 -34.79
CA MET A 114 1.28 -11.77 -35.90
C MET A 114 2.10 -10.72 -36.65
N ALA A 115 2.26 -10.89 -37.96
CA ALA A 115 3.06 -10.00 -38.79
C ALA A 115 2.51 -8.57 -38.76
N LEU A 116 3.40 -7.57 -38.93
CA LEU A 116 2.96 -6.19 -39.09
C LEU A 116 2.27 -6.02 -40.44
N ASP A 117 0.95 -5.92 -40.43
CA ASP A 117 0.12 -5.80 -41.62
C ASP A 117 -1.23 -5.14 -41.30
N LYS A 118 -2.08 -4.99 -42.30
CA LYS A 118 -3.47 -4.60 -42.17
C LYS A 118 -4.32 -5.78 -41.71
N TYR A 119 -5.14 -5.55 -40.69
CA TYR A 119 -6.11 -6.51 -40.16
C TYR A 119 -7.53 -5.90 -40.17
N PRO A 120 -8.60 -6.71 -40.08
CA PRO A 120 -9.97 -6.18 -40.09
C PRO A 120 -10.25 -5.11 -39.02
N PHE A 121 -9.57 -5.18 -37.87
CA PHE A 121 -9.73 -4.28 -36.73
C PHE A 121 -8.69 -3.14 -36.69
N SER A 122 -7.68 -3.12 -37.57
CA SER A 122 -6.64 -2.09 -37.56
C SER A 122 -5.98 -1.91 -38.93
N GLU A 123 -5.80 -0.66 -39.34
CA GLU A 123 -5.08 -0.33 -40.59
C GLU A 123 -3.63 -0.82 -40.58
N LYS A 124 -3.01 -0.92 -39.40
CA LYS A 124 -1.67 -1.49 -39.24
C LYS A 124 -1.48 -1.98 -37.82
N TYR A 125 -1.31 -3.29 -37.67
CA TYR A 125 -1.13 -3.95 -36.37
C TYR A 125 -0.09 -5.05 -36.50
N GLY A 126 0.65 -5.31 -35.42
CA GLY A 126 1.57 -6.44 -35.34
C GLY A 126 1.79 -6.87 -33.89
N TRP A 127 2.09 -8.15 -33.70
CA TRP A 127 2.33 -8.75 -32.39
C TRP A 127 3.64 -9.52 -32.39
N ILE A 128 4.55 -9.16 -31.48
CA ILE A 128 5.91 -9.71 -31.38
C ILE A 128 6.25 -10.05 -29.95
N GLU A 129 7.04 -11.12 -29.77
CA GLU A 129 7.91 -11.30 -28.62
C GLU A 129 9.28 -10.72 -29.01
N ASP A 130 9.80 -9.75 -28.26
CA ASP A 130 11.11 -9.18 -28.58
C ASP A 130 12.27 -10.14 -28.21
N LYS A 131 13.52 -9.72 -28.45
CA LYS A 131 14.72 -10.53 -28.13
C LYS A 131 14.86 -10.89 -26.64
N PHE A 132 14.14 -10.21 -25.75
CA PHE A 132 14.11 -10.51 -24.32
C PHE A 132 12.92 -11.38 -23.92
N GLY A 133 11.97 -11.61 -24.83
CA GLY A 133 10.75 -12.37 -24.61
C GLY A 133 9.57 -11.51 -24.14
N ILE A 134 9.69 -10.18 -24.08
CA ILE A 134 8.56 -9.31 -23.75
C ILE A 134 7.63 -9.22 -24.96
N SER A 135 6.33 -9.35 -24.70
CA SER A 135 5.31 -9.37 -25.74
C SER A 135 4.72 -7.98 -25.98
N TRP A 136 4.84 -7.48 -27.21
CA TRP A 136 4.38 -6.14 -27.62
C TRP A 136 3.35 -6.24 -28.75
N GLN A 137 2.27 -5.49 -28.60
CA GLN A 137 1.22 -5.33 -29.62
C GLN A 137 1.26 -3.90 -30.15
N LEU A 138 1.84 -3.71 -31.34
CA LEU A 138 1.97 -2.40 -31.96
C LEU A 138 0.75 -2.16 -32.86
N LEU A 139 0.17 -0.97 -32.79
CA LEU A 139 -0.98 -0.58 -33.63
C LEU A 139 -0.90 0.88 -34.04
N LEU A 140 -1.37 1.18 -35.23
CA LEU A 140 -1.57 2.57 -35.68
C LEU A 140 -2.85 3.13 -35.06
N GLY A 141 -2.76 4.23 -34.31
CA GLY A 141 -3.92 4.85 -33.65
C GLY A 141 -3.59 6.08 -32.79
N GLU A 142 -4.64 6.79 -32.36
CA GLU A 142 -4.52 7.95 -31.46
C GLU A 142 -4.20 7.49 -30.02
N PRO A 143 -3.16 8.04 -29.36
CA PRO A 143 -2.79 7.62 -28.03
C PRO A 143 -3.73 8.19 -26.97
N GLY A 144 -4.56 7.33 -26.37
CA GLY A 144 -5.18 7.55 -25.05
C GLY A 144 -4.13 7.37 -23.95
N GLN A 145 -4.08 6.18 -23.34
CA GLN A 145 -2.89 5.70 -22.65
C GLN A 145 -1.90 5.13 -23.68
N LYS A 146 -0.63 5.57 -23.59
CA LYS A 146 0.39 5.18 -24.58
C LYS A 146 0.90 3.76 -24.43
N ILE A 147 0.72 3.13 -23.26
CA ILE A 147 0.99 1.71 -23.07
C ILE A 147 -0.08 1.10 -22.18
N SER A 148 -0.75 0.05 -22.66
CA SER A 148 -1.81 -0.63 -21.90
C SER A 148 -1.49 -2.12 -21.78
N PRO A 149 -1.38 -2.69 -20.55
CA PRO A 149 -1.24 -4.13 -20.39
C PRO A 149 -2.47 -4.86 -20.93
N SER A 150 -2.24 -5.97 -21.61
CA SER A 150 -3.28 -6.79 -22.22
C SER A 150 -3.17 -8.23 -21.74
N PHE A 151 -4.29 -8.79 -21.30
CA PHE A 151 -4.39 -10.18 -20.86
C PHE A 151 -5.01 -11.05 -21.96
N LEU A 152 -4.32 -12.11 -22.35
CA LEU A 152 -4.86 -13.14 -23.21
C LEU A 152 -5.24 -14.38 -22.39
N PHE A 153 -6.53 -14.59 -22.25
CA PHE A 153 -7.13 -15.76 -21.61
C PHE A 153 -7.21 -16.90 -22.61
N ALA A 154 -6.22 -17.80 -22.54
CA ALA A 154 -6.09 -18.95 -23.42
C ALA A 154 -6.03 -20.27 -22.64
N GLY A 155 -6.09 -21.39 -23.37
CA GLY A 155 -5.93 -22.74 -22.80
C GLY A 155 -6.94 -23.01 -21.68
N GLN A 156 -6.45 -23.33 -20.48
CA GLN A 156 -7.31 -23.63 -19.33
C GLN A 156 -8.06 -22.41 -18.79
N HIS A 157 -7.63 -21.20 -19.15
CA HIS A 157 -8.23 -19.93 -18.72
C HIS A 157 -9.13 -19.30 -19.80
N HIS A 158 -9.26 -19.94 -20.96
CA HIS A 158 -10.13 -19.46 -22.03
C HIS A 158 -11.59 -19.27 -21.56
N GLY A 159 -12.21 -18.15 -21.97
CA GLY A 159 -13.57 -17.78 -21.62
C GLY A 159 -13.69 -17.10 -20.25
N LYS A 160 -12.58 -16.72 -19.63
CA LYS A 160 -12.54 -16.08 -18.31
C LYS A 160 -12.31 -14.58 -18.34
N ALA A 161 -12.05 -14.00 -19.51
CA ALA A 161 -11.72 -12.58 -19.63
C ALA A 161 -12.80 -11.68 -19.00
N GLU A 162 -14.08 -11.88 -19.31
CA GLU A 162 -15.17 -11.06 -18.77
C GLU A 162 -15.32 -11.19 -17.25
N GLU A 163 -15.24 -12.42 -16.72
CA GLU A 163 -15.29 -12.68 -15.28
C GLU A 163 -14.14 -11.95 -14.56
N ALA A 164 -12.95 -11.96 -15.15
CA ALA A 164 -11.76 -11.29 -14.62
C ALA A 164 -11.90 -9.76 -14.64
N ILE A 165 -12.39 -9.17 -15.74
CA ILE A 165 -12.65 -7.74 -15.83
C ILE A 165 -13.60 -7.29 -14.72
N HIS A 166 -14.76 -7.96 -14.56
CA HIS A 166 -15.71 -7.62 -13.52
C HIS A 166 -15.12 -7.77 -12.11
N PHE A 167 -14.34 -8.82 -11.89
CA PHE A 167 -13.66 -9.02 -10.62
C PHE A 167 -12.66 -7.90 -10.32
N TYR A 168 -11.73 -7.59 -11.22
CA TYR A 168 -10.72 -6.55 -10.99
C TYR A 168 -11.35 -5.17 -10.80
N THR A 169 -12.30 -4.78 -11.65
CA THR A 169 -12.99 -3.49 -11.55
C THR A 169 -13.80 -3.34 -10.26
N SER A 170 -14.24 -4.45 -9.64
CA SER A 170 -14.90 -4.42 -8.32
C SER A 170 -13.93 -4.18 -7.15
N ILE A 171 -12.64 -4.48 -7.33
CA ILE A 171 -11.61 -4.38 -6.29
C ILE A 171 -10.95 -3.00 -6.29
N PHE A 172 -10.60 -2.50 -7.49
CA PHE A 172 -9.88 -1.24 -7.62
C PHE A 172 -10.86 -0.07 -7.67
N GLN A 173 -10.66 0.94 -6.81
CA GLN A 173 -11.37 2.23 -6.93
C GLN A 173 -10.95 2.95 -8.23
N ASN A 174 -11.81 3.84 -8.73
CA ASN A 174 -11.57 4.58 -9.99
C ASN A 174 -11.33 3.63 -11.18
N SER A 175 -12.24 2.68 -11.36
CA SER A 175 -12.17 1.64 -12.38
C SER A 175 -13.50 1.59 -13.11
N ASP A 176 -13.44 1.41 -14.42
CA ASP A 176 -14.60 1.36 -15.30
C ASP A 176 -14.41 0.28 -16.36
N ILE A 177 -15.51 -0.37 -16.74
CA ILE A 177 -15.53 -1.28 -17.88
C ILE A 177 -15.82 -0.43 -19.12
N GLY A 178 -14.91 -0.51 -20.10
CA GLY A 178 -15.00 0.24 -21.35
C GLY A 178 -15.73 -0.56 -22.43
N GLN A 179 -15.12 -0.59 -23.61
CA GLN A 179 -15.67 -1.28 -24.76
C GLN A 179 -15.54 -2.79 -24.58
N ILE A 180 -16.57 -3.54 -24.99
CA ILE A 180 -16.53 -5.00 -25.10
C ILE A 180 -16.97 -5.38 -26.51
N GLU A 181 -16.07 -6.03 -27.23
CA GLU A 181 -16.29 -6.70 -28.51
C GLU A 181 -16.22 -8.21 -28.30
N ARG A 182 -17.11 -8.94 -28.97
CA ARG A 182 -17.28 -10.38 -28.79
C ARG A 182 -17.16 -11.09 -30.11
N TYR A 183 -16.68 -12.33 -30.07
CA TYR A 183 -16.72 -13.22 -31.21
C TYR A 183 -18.18 -13.53 -31.59
N SER A 184 -18.44 -13.46 -32.89
CA SER A 184 -19.70 -13.81 -33.54
C SER A 184 -19.73 -15.30 -33.91
N GLU A 185 -20.76 -15.75 -34.63
CA GLU A 185 -20.81 -17.12 -35.19
C GLU A 185 -19.89 -17.30 -36.41
N GLU A 186 -19.43 -16.20 -37.01
CA GLU A 186 -18.57 -16.19 -38.20
C GLU A 186 -17.07 -16.26 -37.85
N ASP A 187 -16.74 -16.11 -36.58
CA ASP A 187 -15.37 -16.12 -36.07
C ASP A 187 -14.88 -17.53 -35.72
N ASN A 188 -13.56 -17.69 -35.61
CA ASN A 188 -12.95 -18.98 -35.29
C ASN A 188 -13.00 -19.34 -33.79
N ASP A 189 -13.35 -18.37 -32.94
CA ASP A 189 -13.44 -18.50 -31.50
C ASP A 189 -14.90 -18.65 -31.01
N PRO A 190 -15.15 -19.27 -29.84
CA PRO A 190 -16.51 -19.53 -29.37
C PRO A 190 -17.34 -18.25 -29.24
N THR A 191 -18.50 -18.24 -29.89
CA THR A 191 -19.43 -17.10 -29.90
C THR A 191 -19.75 -16.60 -28.50
N GLY A 192 -19.69 -15.28 -28.31
CA GLY A 192 -19.98 -14.61 -27.05
C GLY A 192 -18.77 -14.46 -26.12
N THR A 193 -17.65 -15.15 -26.35
CA THR A 193 -16.38 -14.88 -25.65
C THR A 193 -15.77 -13.55 -26.08
N ILE A 194 -14.86 -13.00 -25.29
CA ILE A 194 -14.33 -11.66 -25.49
C ILE A 194 -13.31 -11.67 -26.63
N MET A 195 -13.62 -11.01 -27.75
CA MET A 195 -12.65 -10.75 -28.81
C MET A 195 -11.68 -9.66 -28.37
N TYR A 196 -12.23 -8.59 -27.81
CA TYR A 196 -11.46 -7.49 -27.23
C TYR A 196 -12.31 -6.77 -26.19
N ALA A 197 -11.74 -6.47 -25.05
CA ALA A 197 -12.36 -5.58 -24.08
C ALA A 197 -11.33 -4.58 -23.55
N SER A 198 -11.74 -3.32 -23.41
CA SER A 198 -11.01 -2.29 -22.68
C SER A 198 -11.65 -2.06 -21.32
N PHE A 199 -10.81 -1.78 -20.31
CA PHE A 199 -11.26 -1.43 -18.97
C PHE A 199 -10.18 -0.61 -18.27
N THR A 200 -10.54 0.08 -17.19
CA THR A 200 -9.59 0.82 -16.36
C THR A 200 -9.49 0.20 -14.98
N LEU A 201 -8.29 0.18 -14.41
CA LEU A 201 -8.04 -0.14 -13.01
C LEU A 201 -7.28 1.01 -12.37
N ALA A 202 -7.85 1.62 -11.33
CA ALA A 202 -7.24 2.78 -10.68
C ALA A 202 -6.85 3.91 -11.67
N GLY A 203 -7.68 4.14 -12.68
CA GLY A 203 -7.48 5.15 -13.72
C GLY A 203 -6.44 4.80 -14.79
N GLN A 204 -5.93 3.56 -14.81
CA GLN A 204 -5.03 3.05 -15.85
C GLN A 204 -5.77 2.12 -16.80
N GLU A 205 -5.56 2.27 -18.11
CA GLU A 205 -6.15 1.42 -19.14
C GLU A 205 -5.49 0.04 -19.21
N PHE A 206 -6.34 -0.97 -19.36
CA PHE A 206 -6.00 -2.37 -19.59
C PHE A 206 -6.86 -2.91 -20.74
N ALA A 207 -6.42 -4.02 -21.31
CA ALA A 207 -7.20 -4.79 -22.26
C ALA A 207 -7.28 -6.26 -21.84
N ALA A 208 -8.31 -6.97 -22.27
CA ALA A 208 -8.40 -8.41 -22.13
C ALA A 208 -9.07 -9.04 -23.36
N MET A 209 -8.63 -10.24 -23.69
CA MET A 209 -9.08 -11.02 -24.83
C MET A 209 -9.16 -12.48 -24.44
N ASP A 210 -10.11 -13.22 -24.99
CA ASP A 210 -10.15 -14.68 -24.97
C ASP A 210 -9.56 -15.23 -26.29
N SER A 211 -8.92 -16.39 -26.22
CA SER A 211 -8.58 -17.18 -27.40
C SER A 211 -8.60 -18.68 -27.12
N ALA A 212 -9.43 -19.40 -27.86
CA ALA A 212 -9.58 -20.85 -27.87
C ALA A 212 -8.57 -21.54 -28.80
N MET A 213 -7.75 -20.79 -29.53
CA MET A 213 -6.60 -21.35 -30.24
C MET A 213 -5.69 -22.10 -29.25
N ASP A 214 -5.09 -23.21 -29.71
CA ASP A 214 -4.15 -23.99 -28.92
C ASP A 214 -2.82 -23.24 -28.77
N HIS A 215 -2.84 -22.27 -27.87
CA HIS A 215 -1.65 -21.55 -27.44
C HIS A 215 -0.90 -22.44 -26.44
N ALA A 216 0.32 -22.85 -26.80
CA ALA A 216 1.20 -23.59 -25.90
C ALA A 216 1.80 -22.73 -24.78
N PHE A 217 1.07 -21.72 -24.29
CA PHE A 217 1.46 -20.81 -23.21
C PHE A 217 0.27 -20.44 -22.33
N ASN A 218 0.55 -20.06 -21.07
CA ASN A 218 -0.42 -19.55 -20.09
C ASN A 218 0.19 -18.36 -19.35
N PHE A 219 -0.56 -17.74 -18.43
CA PHE A 219 0.01 -16.78 -17.49
C PHE A 219 1.18 -17.41 -16.72
N THR A 220 2.19 -16.61 -16.45
CA THR A 220 3.36 -17.02 -15.67
C THR A 220 3.77 -15.87 -14.75
N PRO A 221 4.50 -16.14 -13.66
CA PRO A 221 5.06 -15.08 -12.81
C PRO A 221 6.18 -14.27 -13.50
N GLY A 222 6.51 -14.57 -14.76
CA GLY A 222 7.44 -13.79 -15.57
C GLY A 222 7.01 -12.34 -15.72
N ILE A 223 5.70 -12.10 -15.84
CA ILE A 223 5.11 -10.76 -15.75
C ILE A 223 4.11 -10.77 -14.59
N SER A 224 4.30 -9.85 -13.65
CA SER A 224 3.37 -9.63 -12.54
C SER A 224 2.97 -8.16 -12.45
N LEU A 225 1.86 -7.89 -11.77
CA LEU A 225 1.32 -6.55 -11.58
C LEU A 225 1.63 -6.06 -10.16
N PHE A 226 2.57 -5.13 -10.05
CA PHE A 226 2.99 -4.51 -8.79
C PHE A 226 2.00 -3.42 -8.39
N VAL A 227 1.21 -3.67 -7.35
CA VAL A 227 0.22 -2.73 -6.80
C VAL A 227 0.88 -1.98 -5.64
N LYS A 228 1.14 -0.68 -5.85
CA LYS A 228 1.74 0.20 -4.85
C LYS A 228 0.71 0.50 -3.76
N CYS A 229 0.87 0.02 -2.52
CA CYS A 229 -0.06 0.30 -1.42
C CYS A 229 0.57 1.22 -0.36
N GLU A 230 -0.11 2.28 0.07
CA GLU A 230 0.46 3.27 0.99
C GLU A 230 0.17 2.93 2.47
N THR A 231 -0.81 2.08 2.73
CA THR A 231 -1.24 1.73 4.10
C THR A 231 -1.48 0.23 4.27
N GLN A 232 -1.43 -0.24 5.52
CA GLN A 232 -1.71 -1.64 5.83
C GLN A 232 -3.15 -2.03 5.46
N LEU A 233 -4.10 -1.09 5.60
CA LEU A 233 -5.49 -1.32 5.22
C LEU A 233 -5.61 -1.61 3.72
N GLU A 234 -4.92 -0.84 2.87
CA GLU A 234 -4.89 -1.10 1.43
C GLU A 234 -4.26 -2.46 1.13
N ILE A 235 -3.11 -2.78 1.75
CA ILE A 235 -2.43 -4.08 1.58
C ILE A 235 -3.39 -5.21 1.92
N ASP A 236 -4.07 -5.13 3.07
CA ASP A 236 -5.01 -6.15 3.54
C ASP A 236 -6.19 -6.30 2.58
N GLN A 237 -6.75 -5.19 2.09
CA GLN A 237 -7.87 -5.22 1.13
C GLN A 237 -7.48 -5.89 -0.19
N PHE A 238 -6.39 -5.44 -0.83
CA PHE A 238 -5.97 -6.02 -2.12
C PHE A 238 -5.51 -7.46 -1.95
N TRP A 239 -4.76 -7.76 -0.90
CA TRP A 239 -4.30 -9.12 -0.63
C TRP A 239 -5.48 -10.08 -0.42
N ASN A 240 -6.42 -9.74 0.46
CA ASN A 240 -7.55 -10.62 0.77
C ASN A 240 -8.45 -10.86 -0.45
N SER A 241 -8.70 -9.82 -1.25
CA SER A 241 -9.53 -9.94 -2.46
C SER A 241 -8.83 -10.73 -3.56
N LEU A 242 -7.59 -10.38 -3.93
CA LEU A 242 -6.91 -11.00 -5.07
C LEU A 242 -6.41 -12.42 -4.76
N SER A 243 -6.17 -12.76 -3.50
CA SER A 243 -5.84 -14.13 -3.09
C SER A 243 -7.06 -15.05 -2.96
N GLU A 244 -8.29 -14.52 -3.07
CA GLU A 244 -9.50 -15.33 -2.99
C GLU A 244 -9.54 -16.38 -4.11
N ALA A 245 -9.57 -17.66 -3.73
CA ALA A 245 -9.46 -18.80 -4.65
C ALA A 245 -8.18 -18.83 -5.52
N GLY A 246 -7.16 -18.06 -5.13
CA GLY A 246 -5.83 -18.02 -5.73
C GLY A 246 -4.79 -18.79 -4.92
N LYS A 247 -3.51 -18.49 -5.16
CA LYS A 247 -2.35 -19.01 -4.42
C LYS A 247 -1.50 -17.86 -3.91
N THR A 248 -1.17 -17.88 -2.63
CA THR A 248 -0.24 -16.90 -2.04
C THR A 248 1.20 -17.38 -2.15
N ASN A 249 2.13 -16.42 -2.17
CA ASN A 249 3.56 -16.67 -2.14
C ASN A 249 4.25 -15.58 -1.29
N ARG A 250 5.56 -15.74 -1.08
CA ARG A 250 6.36 -14.88 -0.21
C ARG A 250 6.48 -13.45 -0.76
N CYS A 251 6.80 -12.52 0.12
CA CYS A 251 7.18 -11.14 -0.21
C CYS A 251 6.07 -10.33 -0.94
N GLY A 252 4.81 -10.56 -0.59
CA GLY A 252 3.67 -9.85 -1.18
C GLY A 252 3.20 -10.41 -2.52
N TRP A 253 3.74 -11.55 -2.97
CA TRP A 253 3.34 -12.19 -4.22
C TRP A 253 2.09 -13.06 -4.06
N LEU A 254 1.22 -13.05 -5.06
CA LEU A 254 0.11 -13.99 -5.19
C LEU A 254 -0.21 -14.25 -6.66
N GLU A 255 -0.85 -15.38 -6.93
CA GLU A 255 -1.53 -15.72 -8.18
C GLU A 255 -3.03 -15.70 -7.89
N ASP A 256 -3.81 -14.96 -8.65
CA ASP A 256 -5.27 -14.94 -8.45
C ASP A 256 -5.97 -16.19 -9.04
N LYS A 257 -7.29 -16.26 -8.88
CA LYS A 257 -8.10 -17.38 -9.43
C LYS A 257 -8.05 -17.52 -10.95
N PHE A 258 -7.53 -16.52 -11.67
CA PHE A 258 -7.39 -16.50 -13.11
C PHE A 258 -5.96 -16.83 -13.59
N GLY A 259 -5.01 -16.99 -12.66
CA GLY A 259 -3.61 -17.27 -12.97
C GLY A 259 -2.75 -16.02 -13.14
N VAL A 260 -3.30 -14.81 -12.97
CA VAL A 260 -2.52 -13.57 -13.09
C VAL A 260 -1.71 -13.37 -11.82
N SER A 261 -0.42 -13.07 -11.98
CA SER A 261 0.49 -12.82 -10.87
C SER A 261 0.46 -11.36 -10.42
N TRP A 262 0.33 -11.13 -9.13
CA TRP A 262 0.27 -9.81 -8.50
C TRP A 262 1.32 -9.69 -7.41
N GLN A 263 1.78 -8.47 -7.16
CA GLN A 263 2.58 -8.11 -5.99
C GLN A 263 1.89 -6.99 -5.24
N ILE A 264 1.49 -7.23 -3.99
CA ILE A 264 0.84 -6.23 -3.12
C ILE A 264 1.88 -5.71 -2.15
N VAL A 265 2.44 -4.54 -2.47
CA VAL A 265 3.71 -4.11 -1.88
C VAL A 265 3.73 -2.59 -1.68
N PRO A 266 4.23 -2.12 -0.53
CA PRO A 266 4.27 -0.70 -0.27
C PRO A 266 5.50 -0.03 -0.89
N PRO A 267 5.39 1.18 -1.45
CA PRO A 267 6.53 1.90 -2.03
C PRO A 267 7.72 2.02 -1.08
N VAL A 268 7.44 2.24 0.21
CA VAL A 268 8.47 2.38 1.26
C VAL A 268 9.37 1.15 1.39
N LEU A 269 8.90 -0.05 1.03
CA LEU A 269 9.73 -1.26 1.06
C LEU A 269 10.91 -1.15 0.06
N GLY A 270 10.68 -0.57 -1.12
CA GLY A 270 11.74 -0.35 -2.10
C GLY A 270 12.79 0.65 -1.60
N GLU A 271 12.35 1.70 -0.91
CA GLU A 271 13.21 2.70 -0.28
C GLU A 271 14.06 2.07 0.82
N MET A 272 13.44 1.27 1.70
CA MET A 272 14.10 0.56 2.79
C MET A 272 15.16 -0.45 2.30
N LEU A 273 14.84 -1.21 1.24
CA LEU A 273 15.77 -2.18 0.64
C LEU A 273 16.92 -1.51 -0.12
N SER A 274 16.73 -0.26 -0.53
CA SER A 274 17.74 0.55 -1.24
C SER A 274 18.60 1.40 -0.31
N ASP A 275 18.39 1.32 1.02
CA ASP A 275 19.14 2.12 1.99
C ASP A 275 20.66 1.87 1.84
N PRO A 276 21.48 2.95 1.73
CA PRO A 276 22.95 2.84 1.73
C PRO A 276 23.50 2.05 2.93
N ASN A 277 22.82 2.08 4.07
CA ASN A 277 23.11 1.22 5.21
C ASN A 277 22.64 -0.21 4.92
N ARG A 278 23.58 -1.03 4.46
CA ARG A 278 23.33 -2.43 4.09
C ARG A 278 22.81 -3.30 5.24
N GLU A 279 23.10 -2.96 6.49
CA GLU A 279 22.55 -3.68 7.65
C GLU A 279 21.06 -3.38 7.84
N LYS A 280 20.62 -2.12 7.63
CA LYS A 280 19.19 -1.76 7.61
C LYS A 280 18.44 -2.52 6.53
N ALA A 281 18.92 -2.39 5.29
CA ALA A 281 18.35 -3.07 4.14
C ALA A 281 18.31 -4.60 4.34
N LYS A 282 19.36 -5.19 4.92
CA LYS A 282 19.43 -6.62 5.23
C LYS A 282 18.37 -7.04 6.24
N ARG A 283 18.15 -6.30 7.33
CA ARG A 283 17.11 -6.64 8.31
C ARG A 283 15.72 -6.61 7.69
N VAL A 284 15.45 -5.59 6.87
CA VAL A 284 14.18 -5.48 6.14
C VAL A 284 14.00 -6.65 5.18
N MET A 285 15.04 -7.00 4.42
CA MET A 285 15.04 -8.19 3.56
C MET A 285 14.76 -9.47 4.36
N ASP A 286 15.47 -9.69 5.47
CA ASP A 286 15.31 -10.87 6.31
C ASP A 286 13.91 -10.95 6.95
N ALA A 287 13.29 -9.81 7.28
CA ALA A 287 11.90 -9.72 7.75
C ALA A 287 10.91 -10.02 6.62
N MET A 288 11.04 -9.35 5.47
CA MET A 288 10.19 -9.54 4.30
C MET A 288 10.18 -10.99 3.83
N LEU A 289 11.34 -11.66 3.82
CA LEU A 289 11.42 -13.07 3.42
C LEU A 289 10.54 -13.96 4.31
N LYS A 290 10.26 -13.60 5.57
CA LYS A 290 9.40 -14.40 6.46
C LYS A 290 7.90 -14.18 6.22
N MET A 291 7.54 -13.26 5.33
CA MET A 291 6.16 -12.85 5.07
C MET A 291 5.65 -13.43 3.76
N ASP A 292 4.40 -13.87 3.76
CA ASP A 292 3.61 -14.01 2.53
C ASP A 292 2.95 -12.66 2.23
N LYS A 293 1.96 -12.26 3.03
CA LYS A 293 1.40 -10.91 3.02
C LYS A 293 2.35 -9.93 3.71
N ILE A 294 2.61 -8.78 3.10
CA ILE A 294 3.41 -7.72 3.70
C ILE A 294 2.74 -7.13 4.94
N ILE A 295 3.51 -7.04 6.04
CA ILE A 295 3.14 -6.34 7.26
C ILE A 295 4.04 -5.12 7.42
N LEU A 296 3.51 -3.92 7.14
CA LEU A 296 4.25 -2.66 7.13
C LEU A 296 4.98 -2.40 8.46
N LYS A 297 4.28 -2.61 9.58
CA LYS A 297 4.83 -2.38 10.92
C LYS A 297 6.09 -3.21 11.18
N ASP A 298 6.10 -4.45 10.73
CA ASP A 298 7.22 -5.37 10.94
C ASP A 298 8.42 -4.97 10.06
N LEU A 299 8.18 -4.48 8.85
CA LEU A 299 9.23 -3.92 7.98
C LEU A 299 9.82 -2.65 8.58
N GLU A 300 9.00 -1.73 9.09
CA GLU A 300 9.44 -0.50 9.76
C GLU A 300 10.27 -0.81 11.01
N GLN A 301 9.86 -1.80 11.81
CA GLN A 301 10.63 -2.26 12.96
C GLN A 301 11.98 -2.85 12.53
N ALA A 302 11.99 -3.71 11.50
CA ALA A 302 13.22 -4.27 10.98
C ALA A 302 14.19 -3.18 10.47
N TYR A 303 13.66 -2.15 9.82
CA TYR A 303 14.42 -1.03 9.29
C TYR A 303 15.06 -0.19 10.40
N ASN A 304 14.29 0.22 11.40
CA ASN A 304 14.71 1.17 12.42
C ASN A 304 15.61 0.58 13.52
N ASN A 305 15.72 -0.75 13.61
CA ASN A 305 16.52 -1.43 14.65
C ASN A 305 18.05 -1.35 14.41
N ASP A 306 18.68 -0.19 14.59
CA ASP A 306 20.14 -0.06 14.58
C ASP A 306 20.77 -0.86 15.74
N SER A 307 21.51 -1.93 15.42
CA SER A 307 22.05 -2.83 16.42
C SER A 307 23.30 -2.23 17.09
N GLU A 308 23.14 -1.62 18.26
CA GLU A 308 24.05 -1.91 19.38
C GLU A 308 23.45 -3.07 20.20
N ILE A 309 24.33 -3.94 20.68
CA ILE A 309 24.00 -5.15 21.44
C ILE A 309 23.21 -4.78 22.70
N ILE A 310 21.89 -4.92 22.66
CA ILE A 310 21.05 -5.35 23.78
C ILE A 310 20.03 -6.33 23.19
N GLY A 311 19.85 -7.48 23.84
CA GLY A 311 19.20 -8.66 23.28
C GLY A 311 17.78 -8.46 22.74
N SER A 312 17.44 -9.34 21.79
CA SER A 312 16.11 -9.90 21.48
C SER A 312 14.88 -9.15 21.98
N GLU A 313 13.98 -8.87 21.03
CA GLU A 313 12.57 -8.50 21.24
C GLU A 313 12.39 -7.13 21.90
N ASN A 314 11.37 -6.38 21.47
CA ASN A 314 10.67 -5.53 22.44
C ASN A 314 9.86 -6.47 23.35
N ASP A 315 10.59 -7.27 24.11
CA ASP A 315 10.19 -7.93 25.34
C ASP A 315 10.53 -6.99 26.51
N GLN A 316 10.49 -5.67 26.27
CA GLN A 316 10.05 -4.79 27.33
C GLN A 316 8.60 -5.10 27.57
N LYS A 317 8.36 -5.88 28.62
CA LYS A 317 7.04 -6.06 29.19
C LYS A 317 6.36 -4.69 29.24
N PRO A 318 5.13 -4.57 28.73
CA PRO A 318 4.39 -3.33 28.86
C PRO A 318 4.40 -2.92 30.32
N LEU A 319 4.39 -1.61 30.60
CA LEU A 319 4.10 -1.15 31.94
C LEU A 319 2.70 -1.64 32.29
N VAL A 320 2.60 -2.62 33.19
CA VAL A 320 1.33 -3.15 33.67
C VAL A 320 1.04 -2.58 35.05
N ILE A 321 -0.10 -1.92 35.20
CA ILE A 321 -0.60 -1.42 36.48
C ILE A 321 -1.95 -2.07 36.73
N ASN A 322 -2.06 -2.80 37.84
CA ASN A 322 -3.35 -3.31 38.32
C ASN A 322 -3.83 -2.40 39.45
N ARG A 323 -5.08 -1.92 39.36
CA ARG A 323 -5.70 -1.03 40.34
C ARG A 323 -7.10 -1.53 40.66
N ILE A 324 -7.44 -1.56 41.94
CA ILE A 324 -8.80 -1.86 42.39
C ILE A 324 -9.43 -0.55 42.87
N PHE A 325 -10.56 -0.19 42.27
CA PHE A 325 -11.39 0.93 42.71
C PHE A 325 -12.58 0.39 43.50
N ASN A 326 -12.85 0.96 44.69
CA ASN A 326 -14.02 0.62 45.49
C ASN A 326 -15.29 1.30 44.95
N LEU A 327 -15.52 1.16 43.65
CA LEU A 327 -16.53 1.87 42.87
C LEU A 327 -17.13 0.92 41.82
N PRO A 328 -18.41 1.10 41.45
CA PRO A 328 -19.04 0.33 40.38
C PRO A 328 -18.33 0.55 39.03
N LEU A 329 -18.31 -0.48 38.18
CA LEU A 329 -17.69 -0.48 36.86
C LEU A 329 -18.18 0.68 35.98
N SER A 330 -19.47 0.98 36.03
CA SER A 330 -20.06 2.09 35.27
C SER A 330 -19.45 3.45 35.61
N LYS A 331 -19.03 3.67 36.86
CA LYS A 331 -18.41 4.92 37.30
C LYS A 331 -16.96 5.03 36.85
N VAL A 332 -16.21 3.94 36.95
CA VAL A 332 -14.82 3.91 36.48
C VAL A 332 -14.78 4.01 34.95
N TRP A 333 -15.67 3.32 34.24
CA TRP A 333 -15.81 3.45 32.79
C TRP A 333 -16.13 4.89 32.38
N GLN A 334 -17.14 5.51 33.01
CA GLN A 334 -17.50 6.91 32.78
C GLN A 334 -16.32 7.86 33.00
N ALA A 335 -15.49 7.60 34.02
CA ALA A 335 -14.32 8.42 34.32
C ALA A 335 -13.29 8.44 33.19
N TRP A 336 -13.17 7.34 32.44
CA TRP A 336 -12.27 7.18 31.29
C TRP A 336 -12.85 7.66 29.97
N THR A 337 -14.18 7.68 29.83
CA THR A 337 -14.81 7.88 28.52
C THR A 337 -15.50 9.23 28.33
N GLU A 338 -15.56 10.07 29.37
CA GLU A 338 -16.17 11.40 29.29
C GLU A 338 -15.15 12.52 29.47
N SER A 339 -15.15 13.48 28.54
CA SER A 339 -14.26 14.64 28.55
C SER A 339 -14.25 15.39 29.89
N GLU A 340 -15.43 15.64 30.47
CA GLU A 340 -15.57 16.38 31.74
C GLU A 340 -15.10 15.56 32.95
N SER A 341 -15.07 14.23 32.84
CA SER A 341 -14.52 13.38 33.89
C SER A 341 -12.99 13.35 33.83
N ILE A 342 -12.40 13.18 32.64
CA ILE A 342 -10.94 13.21 32.44
C ILE A 342 -10.31 14.47 33.04
N LYS A 343 -10.89 15.65 32.80
CA LYS A 343 -10.38 16.94 33.32
C LYS A 343 -10.17 16.97 34.84
N LYS A 344 -10.90 16.13 35.58
CA LYS A 344 -10.89 16.16 37.05
C LYS A 344 -9.81 15.30 37.67
N TRP A 345 -9.31 14.29 36.96
CA TRP A 345 -8.35 13.33 37.52
C TRP A 345 -7.07 13.17 36.70
N TRP A 346 -7.10 13.49 35.41
CA TRP A 346 -5.98 13.27 34.51
C TRP A 346 -4.74 14.10 34.88
N GLY A 347 -3.58 13.47 34.76
CA GLY A 347 -2.28 14.00 35.15
C GLY A 347 -1.84 13.60 36.57
N PRO A 348 -0.52 13.57 36.85
CA PRO A 348 0.04 13.29 38.17
C PRO A 348 -0.43 14.25 39.27
N LYS A 349 0.00 14.02 40.52
CA LYS A 349 -0.55 14.65 41.74
C LYS A 349 -0.65 16.19 41.66
N ASP A 350 0.40 16.86 41.20
CA ASP A 350 0.48 18.32 41.15
C ASP A 350 0.16 18.90 39.76
N ILE A 351 -0.29 18.05 38.82
CA ILE A 351 -0.63 18.43 37.45
C ILE A 351 -2.15 18.48 37.30
N THR A 352 -2.65 19.52 36.63
CA THR A 352 -4.10 19.67 36.33
C THR A 352 -4.39 19.36 34.86
N CYS A 353 -5.65 19.09 34.52
CA CYS A 353 -6.07 18.86 33.14
C CYS A 353 -7.15 19.90 32.73
N PRO A 354 -6.76 21.12 32.28
CA PRO A 354 -7.72 22.15 31.92
C PRO A 354 -8.52 21.83 30.64
N TYR A 355 -7.99 20.96 29.78
CA TYR A 355 -8.64 20.58 28.52
C TYR A 355 -8.62 19.06 28.33
N ALA A 356 -9.79 18.53 27.97
CA ALA A 356 -9.93 17.19 27.45
C ALA A 356 -11.08 17.16 26.45
N PHE A 357 -10.89 16.41 25.38
CA PHE A 357 -11.88 16.09 24.37
C PHE A 357 -11.80 14.60 24.06
N ILE A 358 -12.95 13.93 24.04
CA ILE A 358 -13.09 12.52 23.70
C ILE A 358 -14.17 12.37 22.61
N ASP A 359 -13.79 11.76 21.49
CA ASP A 359 -14.70 11.19 20.49
C ASP A 359 -14.69 9.66 20.63
N LEU A 360 -15.51 9.14 21.56
CA LEU A 360 -15.52 7.72 21.94
C LEU A 360 -16.19 6.84 20.87
N LYS A 361 -15.44 6.50 19.84
CA LYS A 361 -15.77 5.49 18.83
C LYS A 361 -14.49 4.92 18.24
N GLU A 362 -14.53 3.73 17.67
CA GLU A 362 -13.37 3.19 16.94
C GLU A 362 -13.00 4.14 15.78
N GLY A 363 -11.72 4.47 15.67
CA GLY A 363 -11.20 5.51 14.78
C GLY A 363 -11.40 6.96 15.28
N GLY A 364 -12.17 7.17 16.35
CA GLY A 364 -12.33 8.45 17.02
C GLY A 364 -11.06 8.86 17.77
N LYS A 365 -10.90 10.16 18.00
CA LYS A 365 -9.71 10.74 18.64
C LYS A 365 -10.00 11.26 20.04
N TYR A 366 -8.97 11.27 20.89
CA TYR A 366 -8.95 12.11 22.08
C TYR A 366 -7.85 13.17 21.98
N LEU A 367 -8.02 14.26 22.73
CA LEU A 367 -7.01 15.30 22.92
C LEU A 367 -7.09 15.78 24.36
N SER A 368 -5.94 15.84 25.05
CA SER A 368 -5.87 16.36 26.41
C SER A 368 -4.71 17.33 26.57
N CYS A 369 -4.86 18.27 27.50
CA CYS A 369 -3.78 19.14 27.94
C CYS A 369 -3.58 18.93 29.44
N MET A 370 -2.36 18.59 29.82
CA MET A 370 -1.89 18.63 31.19
C MET A 370 -1.15 19.95 31.44
N LEU A 371 -1.43 20.59 32.57
CA LEU A 371 -0.84 21.87 32.96
C LEU A 371 -0.08 21.72 34.28
N SER A 372 1.21 22.04 34.25
CA SER A 372 2.07 22.02 35.44
C SER A 372 1.89 23.25 36.32
N PRO A 373 2.32 23.21 37.61
CA PRO A 373 2.30 24.37 38.50
C PRO A 373 3.10 25.58 37.97
N ASN A 374 4.10 25.32 37.11
CA ASN A 374 4.95 26.35 36.52
C ASN A 374 4.34 26.99 35.26
N GLY A 375 3.18 26.49 34.80
CA GLY A 375 2.49 26.97 33.61
C GLY A 375 2.88 26.25 32.31
N ASP A 376 3.72 25.21 32.36
CA ASP A 376 4.04 24.39 31.19
C ASP A 376 2.84 23.52 30.79
N GLU A 377 2.48 23.55 29.51
CA GLU A 377 1.43 22.73 28.91
C GLU A 377 2.03 21.49 28.25
N PHE A 378 1.39 20.34 28.43
CA PHE A 378 1.73 19.07 27.79
C PHE A 378 0.50 18.51 27.09
N TRP A 379 0.49 18.57 25.77
CA TRP A 379 -0.63 18.08 24.97
C TRP A 379 -0.40 16.63 24.54
N THR A 380 -1.43 15.81 24.67
CA THR A 380 -1.43 14.42 24.21
C THR A 380 -2.67 14.11 23.39
N THR A 381 -2.51 13.27 22.37
CA THR A 381 -3.57 12.85 21.45
C THR A 381 -3.47 11.35 21.20
N GLY A 382 -4.56 10.77 20.72
CA GLY A 382 -4.59 9.35 20.39
C GLY A 382 -5.83 8.96 19.61
N VAL A 383 -5.79 7.76 19.02
CA VAL A 383 -6.89 7.17 18.24
C VAL A 383 -7.39 5.91 18.94
N TYR A 384 -8.68 5.82 19.23
CA TYR A 384 -9.29 4.60 19.73
C TYR A 384 -9.26 3.51 18.65
N LYS A 385 -8.63 2.38 18.95
CA LYS A 385 -8.46 1.24 18.05
C LYS A 385 -9.48 0.14 18.29
N GLU A 386 -9.85 -0.08 19.55
CA GLU A 386 -10.82 -1.10 19.95
C GLU A 386 -11.60 -0.60 21.17
N ILE A 387 -12.92 -0.74 21.14
CA ILE A 387 -13.79 -0.37 22.27
C ILE A 387 -14.76 -1.52 22.54
N VAL A 388 -14.61 -2.14 23.72
CA VAL A 388 -15.61 -3.06 24.26
C VAL A 388 -16.23 -2.39 25.48
N ILE A 389 -17.45 -1.88 25.32
CA ILE A 389 -18.16 -1.09 26.34
C ILE A 389 -18.13 -1.81 27.70
N ASN A 390 -17.72 -1.08 28.74
CA ASN A 390 -17.56 -1.56 30.12
C ASN A 390 -16.55 -2.71 30.30
N LYS A 391 -15.64 -2.94 29.36
CA LYS A 391 -14.71 -4.06 29.44
C LYS A 391 -13.31 -3.73 28.98
N LYS A 392 -13.15 -3.02 27.87
CA LYS A 392 -11.84 -2.80 27.25
C LYS A 392 -11.79 -1.51 26.43
N LEU A 393 -10.70 -0.77 26.56
CA LEU A 393 -10.31 0.33 25.70
C LEU A 393 -8.89 0.08 25.18
N VAL A 394 -8.70 0.20 23.88
CA VAL A 394 -7.37 0.23 23.24
C VAL A 394 -7.26 1.51 22.45
N CYS A 395 -6.22 2.30 22.71
CA CYS A 395 -5.93 3.50 21.94
C CYS A 395 -4.42 3.68 21.75
N THR A 396 -4.06 4.45 20.73
CA THR A 396 -2.70 5.00 20.65
C THR A 396 -2.56 6.18 21.60
N ASP A 397 -1.33 6.48 22.04
CA ASP A 397 -1.00 7.65 22.86
C ASP A 397 0.27 8.32 22.33
N SER A 398 0.18 9.61 22.04
CA SER A 398 1.22 10.41 21.41
C SER A 398 1.27 11.80 22.02
N PHE A 399 2.46 12.37 22.12
CA PHE A 399 2.60 13.82 22.31
C PHE A 399 2.03 14.55 21.09
N SER A 400 1.38 15.69 21.33
CA SER A 400 0.78 16.48 20.26
C SER A 400 1.00 17.97 20.45
N ASP A 401 0.64 18.79 19.47
CA ASP A 401 0.37 20.20 19.68
C ASP A 401 -1.08 20.41 20.19
N LYS A 402 -1.45 21.66 20.47
CA LYS A 402 -2.81 22.04 20.90
C LYS A 402 -3.92 21.77 19.86
N ASN A 403 -3.55 21.50 18.62
CA ASN A 403 -4.49 21.17 17.54
C ASN A 403 -4.62 19.65 17.35
N GLY A 404 -3.88 18.84 18.12
CA GLY A 404 -3.87 17.39 18.03
C GLY A 404 -2.99 16.82 16.92
N ASN A 405 -2.05 17.62 16.38
CA ASN A 405 -1.01 17.11 15.48
C ASN A 405 0.07 16.42 16.30
N VAL A 406 0.48 15.21 15.93
CA VAL A 406 1.53 14.46 16.64
C VAL A 406 2.86 15.18 16.53
N VAL A 407 3.57 15.33 17.64
CA VAL A 407 4.90 15.95 17.71
C VAL A 407 5.85 15.07 18.53
N PRO A 408 7.18 15.16 18.32
CA PRO A 408 8.14 14.44 19.13
C PRO A 408 8.15 14.92 20.59
N ALA A 409 8.47 14.02 21.53
CA ALA A 409 8.58 14.36 22.96
C ALA A 409 9.68 15.41 23.25
N SER A 410 10.66 15.56 22.36
CA SER A 410 11.71 16.57 22.44
C SER A 410 11.17 18.00 22.41
N ASP A 411 10.01 18.22 21.80
CA ASP A 411 9.36 19.54 21.76
C ASP A 411 8.92 19.99 23.17
N TYR A 412 8.64 19.01 24.03
CA TYR A 412 8.36 19.18 25.46
C TYR A 412 9.60 19.05 26.35
N LYS A 413 10.79 18.90 25.75
CA LYS A 413 12.07 18.65 26.45
C LYS A 413 11.99 17.42 27.37
N MET A 414 11.16 16.43 27.01
CA MET A 414 11.04 15.20 27.78
C MET A 414 12.33 14.38 27.68
N PRO A 415 12.87 13.89 28.81
CA PRO A 415 14.01 12.98 28.78
C PRO A 415 13.58 11.61 28.25
N GLY A 416 14.53 10.87 27.70
CA GLY A 416 14.33 9.50 27.20
C GLY A 416 13.98 9.42 25.72
N ASN A 417 14.14 8.23 25.14
CA ASN A 417 13.94 7.98 23.72
C ASN A 417 12.50 7.59 23.39
N TRP A 418 11.58 8.56 23.47
CA TRP A 418 10.14 8.34 23.23
C TRP A 418 9.83 8.05 21.76
N PRO A 419 8.99 7.03 21.46
CA PRO A 419 8.44 6.88 20.13
C PRO A 419 7.42 7.99 19.81
N LEU A 420 7.14 8.20 18.54
CA LEU A 420 6.06 9.11 18.13
C LEU A 420 4.67 8.60 18.55
N GLU A 421 4.52 7.28 18.67
CA GLU A 421 3.26 6.64 19.04
C GLU A 421 3.52 5.47 19.99
N SER A 422 2.76 5.43 21.07
CA SER A 422 2.71 4.35 22.06
C SER A 422 1.29 3.77 22.12
N PHE A 423 1.09 2.67 22.85
CA PHE A 423 -0.20 2.00 22.94
C PHE A 423 -0.66 1.86 24.38
N LEU A 424 -1.93 2.22 24.61
CA LEU A 424 -2.61 2.06 25.89
C LEU A 424 -3.71 1.02 25.74
N THR A 425 -3.69 0.00 26.59
CA THR A 425 -4.80 -0.95 26.76
C THR A 425 -5.29 -0.87 28.20
N VAL A 426 -6.59 -0.64 28.38
CA VAL A 426 -7.25 -0.63 29.68
C VAL A 426 -8.32 -1.69 29.67
N THR A 427 -8.27 -2.63 30.61
CA THR A 427 -9.34 -3.62 30.82
C THR A 427 -9.98 -3.43 32.17
N PHE A 428 -11.28 -3.72 32.24
CA PHE A 428 -12.08 -3.59 33.44
C PHE A 428 -12.83 -4.89 33.72
N GLU A 429 -12.90 -5.27 34.98
CA GLU A 429 -13.67 -6.39 35.49
C GLU A 429 -14.38 -5.96 36.78
N GLU A 430 -15.62 -6.39 36.98
CA GLU A 430 -16.39 -6.08 38.18
C GLU A 430 -16.47 -7.28 39.11
N THR A 431 -15.99 -7.11 40.33
CA THR A 431 -16.01 -8.14 41.38
C THR A 431 -16.62 -7.54 42.64
N GLU A 432 -17.77 -8.07 43.09
CA GLU A 432 -18.44 -7.67 44.34
C GLU A 432 -18.69 -6.14 44.49
N GLY A 433 -19.05 -5.46 43.40
CA GLY A 433 -19.33 -4.02 43.38
C GLY A 433 -18.08 -3.13 43.40
N LYS A 434 -16.90 -3.73 43.21
CA LYS A 434 -15.62 -3.06 42.98
C LYS A 434 -15.17 -3.27 41.54
N THR A 435 -14.37 -2.36 41.03
CA THR A 435 -13.80 -2.46 39.69
C THR A 435 -12.32 -2.79 39.76
N GLU A 436 -11.94 -3.93 39.21
CA GLU A 436 -10.56 -4.29 38.93
C GLU A 436 -10.21 -3.73 37.55
N MET A 437 -9.19 -2.88 37.50
CA MET A 437 -8.69 -2.27 36.27
C MET A 437 -7.25 -2.69 36.05
N GLN A 438 -6.94 -3.11 34.83
CA GLN A 438 -5.56 -3.31 34.39
C GLN A 438 -5.25 -2.32 33.27
N LEU A 439 -4.20 -1.53 33.47
CA LEU A 439 -3.58 -0.68 32.46
C LEU A 439 -2.35 -1.42 31.90
N GLN A 440 -2.20 -1.44 30.58
CA GLN A 440 -0.97 -1.80 29.90
C GLN A 440 -0.55 -0.63 29.01
N HIS A 441 0.64 -0.07 29.25
CA HIS A 441 1.23 0.97 28.41
C HIS A 441 2.47 0.40 27.72
N GLN A 442 2.38 0.22 26.40
CA GLN A 442 3.44 -0.34 25.56
C GLN A 442 4.14 0.75 24.75
N GLY A 443 5.46 0.64 24.63
CA GLY A 443 6.28 1.58 23.86
C GLY A 443 6.90 2.71 24.70
N LEU A 444 6.80 2.65 26.03
CA LEU A 444 7.49 3.58 26.91
C LEU A 444 9.01 3.35 26.85
N PRO A 445 9.84 4.41 26.89
CA PRO A 445 11.28 4.25 27.02
C PRO A 445 11.64 3.52 28.33
N PRO A 446 12.58 2.55 28.31
CA PRO A 446 13.03 1.82 29.51
C PRO A 446 13.34 2.73 30.70
N GLU A 447 14.05 3.82 30.43
CA GLU A 447 14.51 4.80 31.40
C GLU A 447 13.38 5.65 32.00
N MET A 448 12.20 5.66 31.38
CA MET A 448 11.03 6.43 31.83
C MET A 448 9.98 5.55 32.52
N LEU A 449 10.12 4.22 32.54
CA LEU A 449 9.11 3.30 33.05
C LEU A 449 8.69 3.59 34.49
N ASP A 450 9.64 3.82 35.39
CA ASP A 450 9.36 4.09 36.80
C ASP A 450 8.64 5.43 37.00
N ASP A 451 9.10 6.49 36.30
CA ASP A 451 8.48 7.81 36.35
C ASP A 451 7.05 7.78 35.77
N CYS A 452 6.85 7.09 34.64
CA CYS A 452 5.53 6.88 34.07
C CYS A 452 4.61 6.09 35.00
N LYS A 453 5.13 5.04 35.65
CA LYS A 453 4.38 4.26 36.62
C LYS A 453 3.92 5.12 37.80
N ILE A 454 4.83 5.91 38.37
CA ILE A 454 4.51 6.86 39.45
C ILE A 454 3.46 7.87 38.98
N GLY A 455 3.60 8.42 37.77
CA GLY A 455 2.63 9.34 37.19
C GLY A 455 1.23 8.75 37.07
N TRP A 456 1.13 7.52 36.53
CA TRP A 456 -0.13 6.79 36.42
C TRP A 456 -0.76 6.48 37.78
N GLU A 457 0.03 5.99 38.74
CA GLU A 457 -0.47 5.69 40.09
C GLU A 457 -1.04 6.95 40.76
N GLN A 458 -0.36 8.10 40.63
CA GLN A 458 -0.86 9.38 41.14
C GLN A 458 -2.12 9.87 40.42
N SER A 459 -2.23 9.67 39.10
CA SER A 459 -3.47 9.96 38.37
C SER A 459 -4.62 9.07 38.85
N PHE A 460 -4.37 7.80 39.16
CA PHE A 460 -5.38 6.90 39.69
C PHE A 460 -5.76 7.21 41.14
N ASP A 461 -4.85 7.75 41.94
CA ASP A 461 -5.19 8.30 43.26
C ASP A 461 -6.18 9.48 43.11
N LYS A 462 -5.94 10.40 42.16
CA LYS A 462 -6.88 11.49 41.85
C LYS A 462 -8.22 10.97 41.32
N LEU A 463 -8.23 9.90 40.52
CA LEU A 463 -9.47 9.26 40.05
C LEU A 463 -10.26 8.71 41.24
N ASP A 464 -9.59 8.02 42.15
CA ASP A 464 -10.22 7.45 43.35
C ASP A 464 -10.75 8.54 44.29
N GLU A 465 -10.10 9.71 44.37
CA GLU A 465 -10.62 10.88 45.10
C GLU A 465 -11.79 11.57 44.38
N TYR A 466 -11.74 11.68 43.06
CA TYR A 466 -12.79 12.33 42.26
C TYR A 466 -14.11 11.55 42.29
N VAL A 467 -14.03 10.22 42.22
CA VAL A 467 -15.21 9.37 42.04
C VAL A 467 -15.84 8.92 43.38
N LYS A 468 -15.19 9.21 44.51
CA LYS A 468 -15.75 9.13 45.88
C LYS A 468 -16.65 10.33 46.18
#